data_AF-A0AA38HYS8-F1
#
_entry.id   AF-A0AA38HYS8-F1
#
_cell.length_a   1.000
_cell.length_b   1.000
_cell.length_c   1.000
_cell.angle_alpha   90.00
_cell.angle_beta   90.00
_cell.angle_gamma   90.00
#
_symmetry.space_group_name_H-M   'P 1'
#
loop_
_entity.id
_entity.type
_entity.pdbx_description
1 polymer ?
#
loop_
_entity_poly.entity_id
_entity_poly.type
_entity_poly.pdbx_seq_one_letter_code
_entity_poly.pdbx_strand_id
1 'polypeptide(L)'
;MENIFEELGVPKKYLKHTNKEGCFVALVHKLWLKSLVKYSKLAEFTERGRFESWPVNDDELGSSWTKIFVSVFKKRDVNVIPLPRIRTLVRDDPPLLFCQLMQYIHQTNYKNLWKEAYKKYNCKTEMNKETQINLVEYNDVLREIITRIYGCPIINVCDSRTSPEASKPFDVHLNILPAGCAVETLNAIFVLHVPFLEHNLKDCVTFSPAILNKCYAKSLFIIYQLLQTLKSMHDRSLTLGDISLSDIYLTEDMWIYIIPSIQSNIYVQEIAKTDAKRHIPDCRKNGHKFDLNLKCESCGMKTYDKVQVSNESLQELCQLWVEGQISNFTYISALNKLSGRKLGDPNCHHVFPWVTDFASRCGKNWRDLKKSKYRINKGDRQLDLTYDNPQSQVAHHVSDVLSSITYYVYMARRTPKSVLCKNVRTVWVPAEYPSSIQRMQEWTPDECIPEFFTDAGVFRSIHDDLEDLEVPGWCSGPEDFIEKHREALESVHVSERLHHWIDLTFGYKYVL
;
A
#
# COMPACT_ATOMS: atom_id res chain seq x y z
N MET A 1 26.30 10.27 7.85
CA MET A 1 26.26 8.86 8.31
C MET A 1 27.67 8.28 8.49
N GLU A 2 28.66 8.75 7.74
CA GLU A 2 30.01 8.16 7.75
C GLU A 2 30.78 8.28 9.08
N ASN A 3 30.57 9.34 9.87
CA ASN A 3 31.26 9.50 11.15
C ASN A 3 30.78 8.51 12.22
N ILE A 4 29.61 7.87 12.04
CA ILE A 4 29.09 6.88 12.99
C ILE A 4 29.96 5.61 12.97
N PHE A 5 30.56 5.25 11.83
CA PHE A 5 31.43 4.08 11.73
C PHE A 5 32.77 4.22 12.47
N GLU A 6 33.16 5.45 12.83
CA GLU A 6 34.31 5.68 13.71
C GLU A 6 34.08 5.02 15.09
N GLU A 7 32.83 4.91 15.54
CA GLU A 7 32.49 4.21 16.79
C GLU A 7 32.67 2.69 16.69
N LEU A 8 32.55 2.11 15.49
CA LEU A 8 32.85 0.70 15.24
C LEU A 8 34.36 0.47 15.05
N GLY A 9 35.14 1.54 14.90
CA GLY A 9 36.59 1.50 14.64
C GLY A 9 36.96 1.07 13.22
N VAL A 10 36.01 0.98 12.28
CA VAL A 10 36.28 0.59 10.89
C VAL A 10 36.55 1.86 10.05
N PRO A 11 37.75 2.04 9.48
CA PRO A 11 38.06 3.23 8.69
C PRO A 11 37.19 3.31 7.42
N LYS A 12 36.78 4.53 7.05
CA LYS A 12 35.88 4.80 5.90
C LYS A 12 36.34 4.16 4.59
N LYS A 13 37.66 4.08 4.35
CA LYS A 13 38.24 3.46 3.15
C LYS A 13 37.81 1.98 2.98
N TYR A 14 37.51 1.28 4.07
CA TYR A 14 37.06 -0.11 4.07
C TYR A 14 35.53 -0.27 4.03
N LEU A 15 34.77 0.81 3.80
CA LEU A 15 33.30 0.78 3.68
C LEU A 15 32.82 1.18 2.27
N LYS A 16 31.81 0.46 1.76
CA LYS A 16 31.13 0.74 0.49
C LYS A 16 29.62 0.79 0.71
N HIS A 17 28.96 1.76 0.10
CA HIS A 17 27.50 1.86 0.15
C HIS A 17 26.83 0.76 -0.66
N THR A 18 25.70 0.26 -0.14
CA THR A 18 24.76 -0.56 -0.93
C THR A 18 23.59 0.30 -1.41
N ASN A 19 22.73 -0.26 -2.25
CA ASN A 19 21.49 0.38 -2.68
C ASN A 19 20.45 0.50 -1.53
N LYS A 20 20.63 -0.26 -0.44
CA LYS A 20 19.74 -0.25 0.72
C LYS A 20 20.22 0.77 1.74
N GLU A 21 19.36 1.69 2.12
CA GLU A 21 19.68 2.70 3.13
C GLU A 21 20.07 2.04 4.46
N GLY A 22 21.15 2.51 5.08
CA GLY A 22 21.65 1.97 6.34
C GLY A 22 22.36 0.62 6.23
N CYS A 23 22.52 0.04 5.02
CA CYS A 23 23.30 -1.17 4.80
C CYS A 23 24.57 -0.87 3.99
N PHE A 24 25.70 -1.41 4.46
CA PHE A 24 27.03 -1.16 3.91
C PHE A 24 27.76 -2.48 3.69
N VAL A 25 28.70 -2.51 2.75
CA VAL A 25 29.68 -3.59 2.63
C VAL A 25 30.95 -3.13 3.35
N ALA A 26 31.45 -3.95 4.27
CA ALA A 26 32.71 -3.70 4.95
C ALA A 26 33.74 -4.76 4.56
N LEU A 27 34.97 -4.32 4.31
CA LEU A 27 36.12 -5.20 4.13
C LEU A 27 36.86 -5.34 5.46
N VAL A 28 36.86 -6.55 6.04
CA VAL A 28 37.40 -6.77 7.38
C VAL A 28 38.36 -7.95 7.43
N HIS A 29 39.31 -7.90 8.37
CA HIS A 29 40.22 -9.01 8.62
C HIS A 29 39.50 -10.13 9.41
N LYS A 30 39.70 -11.39 9.03
CA LYS A 30 39.02 -12.55 9.65
C LYS A 30 39.30 -12.67 11.15
N LEU A 31 40.47 -12.25 11.63
CA LEU A 31 40.78 -12.24 13.07
C LEU A 31 39.97 -11.19 13.85
N TRP A 32 39.76 -10.01 13.25
CA TRP A 32 38.93 -8.95 13.87
C TRP A 32 37.48 -9.43 14.00
N LEU A 33 36.94 -10.01 12.93
CA LEU A 33 35.60 -10.59 12.95
C LEU A 33 35.49 -11.75 13.96
N LYS A 34 36.50 -12.63 14.02
CA LYS A 34 36.55 -13.72 15.01
C LYS A 34 36.60 -13.18 16.46
N SER A 35 37.27 -12.05 16.70
CA SER A 35 37.29 -11.40 18.02
C SER A 35 35.89 -10.99 18.48
N LEU A 36 35.10 -10.42 17.57
CA LEU A 36 33.73 -10.01 17.86
C LEU A 36 32.80 -11.22 18.05
N VAL A 37 32.78 -12.14 17.08
CA VAL A 37 31.81 -13.25 17.09
C VAL A 37 32.12 -14.29 18.19
N LYS A 38 33.39 -14.59 18.44
CA LYS A 38 33.78 -15.66 19.38
C LYS A 38 34.07 -15.15 20.79
N TYR A 39 34.66 -13.95 20.91
CA TYR A 39 35.12 -13.42 22.20
C TYR A 39 34.31 -12.20 22.67
N SER A 40 33.28 -11.79 21.91
CA SER A 40 32.43 -10.64 22.22
C SER A 40 33.22 -9.37 22.55
N LYS A 41 34.38 -9.20 21.92
CA LYS A 41 35.32 -8.11 22.19
C LYS A 41 35.63 -7.33 20.93
N LEU A 42 35.34 -6.04 20.96
CA LEU A 42 35.77 -5.09 19.93
C LEU A 42 37.29 -4.88 20.05
N ALA A 43 38.04 -5.49 19.15
CA ALA A 43 39.48 -5.31 19.02
C ALA A 43 39.79 -4.13 18.09
N GLU A 44 41.00 -3.60 18.20
CA GLU A 44 41.51 -2.58 17.27
C GLU A 44 41.46 -3.10 15.83
N PHE A 45 41.05 -2.24 14.91
CA PHE A 45 40.87 -2.62 13.52
C PHE A 45 42.22 -2.91 12.86
N THR A 46 42.34 -4.08 12.25
CA THR A 46 43.56 -4.47 11.53
C THR A 46 43.58 -3.80 10.17
N GLU A 47 44.46 -2.80 9.97
CA GLU A 47 44.64 -2.19 8.65
C GLU A 47 45.46 -3.08 7.70
N ARG A 48 45.06 -3.09 6.42
CA ARG A 48 45.85 -3.70 5.34
C ARG A 48 47.00 -2.76 4.97
N GLY A 49 48.24 -3.28 4.98
CA GLY A 49 49.44 -2.48 4.71
C GLY A 49 49.54 -1.85 3.31
N ARG A 50 48.80 -2.35 2.32
CA ARG A 50 48.62 -1.74 0.99
C ARG A 50 47.13 -1.78 0.62
N PHE A 51 46.41 -0.69 0.86
CA PHE A 51 45.00 -0.53 0.49
C PHE A 51 44.83 0.77 -0.30
N GLU A 52 45.12 0.71 -1.59
CA GLU A 52 45.00 1.85 -2.52
C GLU A 52 43.59 1.92 -3.13
N SER A 53 42.98 0.77 -3.40
CA SER A 53 41.65 0.65 -3.98
C SER A 53 40.90 -0.59 -3.44
N TRP A 54 39.57 -0.59 -3.64
CA TRP A 54 38.75 -1.76 -3.34
C TRP A 54 39.07 -2.91 -4.30
N PRO A 55 39.20 -4.14 -3.79
CA PRO A 55 39.49 -5.30 -4.62
C PRO A 55 38.33 -5.55 -5.59
N VAL A 56 38.67 -5.76 -6.87
CA VAL A 56 37.68 -5.98 -7.94
C VAL A 56 37.21 -7.42 -7.91
N ASN A 57 38.12 -8.37 -7.63
CA ASN A 57 37.85 -9.80 -7.57
C ASN A 57 38.18 -10.38 -6.19
N ASP A 58 37.54 -11.49 -5.82
CA ASP A 58 37.80 -12.18 -4.55
C ASP A 58 39.22 -12.76 -4.45
N ASP A 59 39.89 -13.02 -5.58
CA ASP A 59 41.30 -13.42 -5.63
C ASP A 59 42.25 -12.34 -5.10
N GLU A 60 41.90 -11.06 -5.26
CA GLU A 60 42.70 -9.92 -4.77
C GLU A 60 42.51 -9.65 -3.27
N LEU A 61 41.49 -10.27 -2.66
CA LEU A 61 41.16 -10.11 -1.24
C LEU A 61 42.23 -10.77 -0.35
N GLY A 62 42.75 -11.91 -0.79
CA GLY A 62 43.62 -12.78 0.00
C GLY A 62 42.85 -13.58 1.06
N SER A 63 43.46 -14.66 1.56
CA SER A 63 42.81 -15.62 2.46
C SER A 63 42.47 -15.08 3.85
N SER A 64 43.08 -13.97 4.28
CA SER A 64 42.91 -13.39 5.62
C SER A 64 41.83 -12.32 5.72
N TRP A 65 41.29 -11.85 4.59
CA TRP A 65 40.27 -10.80 4.52
C TRP A 65 38.94 -11.36 4.04
N THR A 66 37.85 -10.66 4.36
CA THR A 66 36.50 -11.06 3.95
C THR A 66 35.60 -9.83 3.83
N LYS A 67 34.65 -9.89 2.89
CA LYS A 67 33.57 -8.90 2.77
C LYS A 67 32.43 -9.34 3.69
N ILE A 68 31.82 -8.38 4.38
CA ILE A 68 30.62 -8.60 5.21
C ILE A 68 29.60 -7.49 4.94
N PHE A 69 28.33 -7.75 5.21
CA PHE A 69 27.35 -6.67 5.29
C PHE A 69 27.29 -6.11 6.71
N VAL A 70 27.12 -4.80 6.80
CA VAL A 70 26.94 -4.08 8.07
C VAL A 70 25.68 -3.23 7.98
N SER A 71 24.67 -3.60 8.77
CA SER A 71 23.46 -2.78 8.92
C SER A 71 23.60 -1.85 10.12
N VAL A 72 23.29 -0.57 9.94
CA VAL A 72 23.44 0.47 10.95
C VAL A 72 22.06 0.98 11.38
N PHE A 73 21.74 0.78 12.66
CA PHE A 73 20.49 1.25 13.25
C PHE A 73 20.78 2.34 14.27
N LYS A 74 20.40 3.59 13.96
CA LYS A 74 20.63 4.72 14.86
C LYS A 74 19.74 4.62 16.09
N LYS A 75 20.31 4.93 17.25
CA LYS A 75 19.57 5.13 18.50
C LYS A 75 18.75 6.41 18.43
N ARG A 76 17.63 6.41 19.14
CA ARG A 76 16.74 7.57 19.26
C ARG A 76 16.26 7.67 20.70
N ASP A 77 16.14 8.91 21.17
CA ASP A 77 15.58 9.21 22.49
C ASP A 77 14.09 9.51 22.34
N VAL A 78 13.31 8.47 22.03
CA VAL A 78 11.85 8.55 21.87
C VAL A 78 11.20 7.30 22.47
N ASN A 79 9.98 7.46 22.97
CA ASN A 79 9.17 6.36 23.45
C ASN A 79 8.30 5.79 22.32
N VAL A 80 8.19 4.46 22.29
CA VAL A 80 7.49 3.72 21.25
C VAL A 80 6.55 2.68 21.85
N ILE A 81 5.64 2.18 21.02
CA ILE A 81 4.74 1.09 21.43
C ILE A 81 5.57 -0.19 21.61
N PRO A 82 5.44 -0.90 22.75
CA PRO A 82 6.15 -2.16 22.96
C PRO A 82 5.72 -3.24 21.96
N LEU A 83 6.64 -4.14 21.64
CA LEU A 83 6.35 -5.29 20.78
C LEU A 83 5.29 -6.19 21.44
N PRO A 84 4.43 -6.84 20.65
CA PRO A 84 3.51 -7.85 21.18
C PRO A 84 4.30 -8.98 21.88
N ARG A 85 3.76 -9.44 23.01
CA ARG A 85 4.28 -10.63 23.70
C ARG A 85 4.16 -11.83 22.77
N ILE A 86 5.26 -12.56 22.58
CA ILE A 86 5.28 -13.80 21.82
C ILE A 86 4.47 -14.82 22.63
N ARG A 87 3.40 -15.34 22.04
CA ARG A 87 2.77 -16.54 22.55
C ARG A 87 3.68 -17.69 22.15
N THR A 88 4.36 -18.33 23.10
CA THR A 88 5.09 -19.58 22.88
C THR A 88 4.10 -20.66 22.45
N LEU A 89 3.75 -20.67 21.18
CA LEU A 89 3.06 -21.76 20.52
C LEU A 89 4.14 -22.75 20.10
N VAL A 90 4.63 -23.54 21.06
CA VAL A 90 5.18 -24.85 20.71
C VAL A 90 3.97 -25.71 20.38
N ARG A 91 3.46 -25.57 19.16
CA ARG A 91 2.60 -26.60 18.57
C ARG A 91 3.47 -27.32 17.57
N ASP A 92 3.66 -28.61 17.77
CA ASP A 92 4.14 -29.55 16.76
C ASP A 92 3.05 -29.73 15.68
N ASP A 93 2.55 -28.61 15.14
CA ASP A 93 1.62 -28.63 14.03
C ASP A 93 2.40 -29.08 12.79
N PRO A 94 1.85 -29.99 11.97
CA PRO A 94 2.50 -30.41 10.75
C PRO A 94 2.78 -29.20 9.83
N PRO A 95 3.84 -29.25 9.00
CA PRO A 95 4.15 -28.15 8.09
C PRO A 95 2.93 -27.87 7.19
N LEU A 96 2.57 -26.59 7.08
CA LEU A 96 1.43 -26.15 6.28
C LEU A 96 1.66 -26.50 4.80
N LEU A 97 0.61 -26.97 4.12
CA LEU A 97 0.59 -27.05 2.67
C LEU A 97 0.74 -25.65 2.07
N PHE A 98 1.22 -25.55 0.83
CA PHE A 98 1.44 -24.26 0.15
C PHE A 98 0.19 -23.35 0.17
N CYS A 99 -1.00 -23.90 -0.12
CA CYS A 99 -2.26 -23.16 -0.08
C CYS A 99 -2.62 -22.66 1.34
N GLN A 100 -2.38 -23.50 2.35
CA GLN A 100 -2.61 -23.14 3.76
C GLN A 100 -1.63 -22.07 4.23
N LEU A 101 -0.37 -22.15 3.79
CA LEU A 101 0.65 -21.14 4.06
C LEU A 101 0.28 -19.78 3.45
N MET A 102 -0.13 -19.77 2.19
CA MET A 102 -0.62 -18.57 1.51
C MET A 102 -1.82 -17.96 2.23
N GLN A 103 -2.79 -18.79 2.63
CA GLN A 103 -3.96 -18.35 3.37
C GLN A 103 -3.59 -17.77 4.75
N TYR A 104 -2.69 -18.43 5.49
CA TYR A 104 -2.18 -17.95 6.76
C TYR A 104 -1.54 -16.57 6.63
N ILE A 105 -0.61 -16.43 5.68
CA ILE A 105 0.11 -15.17 5.44
C ILE A 105 -0.86 -14.06 5.02
N HIS A 106 -1.79 -14.35 4.11
CA HIS A 106 -2.81 -13.38 3.71
C HIS A 106 -3.65 -12.89 4.90
N GLN A 107 -4.17 -13.81 5.71
CA GLN A 107 -4.99 -13.46 6.88
C GLN A 107 -4.19 -12.67 7.94
N THR A 108 -2.96 -13.08 8.21
CA THR A 108 -2.07 -12.37 9.16
C THR A 108 -1.67 -10.98 8.65
N ASN A 109 -1.30 -10.84 7.38
CA ASN A 109 -1.03 -9.54 6.76
C ASN A 109 -2.24 -8.62 6.82
N TYR A 110 -3.42 -9.10 6.42
CA TYR A 110 -4.64 -8.32 6.52
C TYR A 110 -4.91 -7.84 7.95
N LYS A 111 -4.77 -8.73 8.93
CA LYS A 111 -4.95 -8.41 10.35
C LYS A 111 -3.90 -7.41 10.85
N ASN A 112 -2.65 -7.54 10.43
CA ASN A 112 -1.56 -6.65 10.84
C ASN A 112 -1.74 -5.26 10.24
N LEU A 113 -2.01 -5.17 8.93
CA LEU A 113 -2.32 -3.92 8.23
C LEU A 113 -3.54 -3.22 8.84
N TRP A 114 -4.60 -3.99 9.15
CA TRP A 114 -5.78 -3.42 9.80
C TRP A 114 -5.46 -2.89 11.19
N LYS A 115 -4.69 -3.62 12.00
CA LYS A 115 -4.28 -3.16 13.35
C LYS A 115 -3.41 -1.91 13.27
N GLU A 116 -2.50 -1.86 12.31
CA GLU A 116 -1.63 -0.70 12.08
C GLU A 116 -2.45 0.51 11.66
N ALA A 117 -3.34 0.36 10.68
CA ALA A 117 -4.26 1.41 10.27
C ALA A 117 -5.16 1.86 11.44
N TYR A 118 -5.71 0.91 12.21
CA TYR A 118 -6.53 1.23 13.38
C TYR A 118 -5.74 2.04 14.42
N LYS A 119 -4.50 1.65 14.73
CA LYS A 119 -3.63 2.41 15.64
C LYS A 119 -3.32 3.80 15.10
N LYS A 120 -3.00 3.92 13.81
CA LYS A 120 -2.63 5.19 13.17
C LYS A 120 -3.80 6.16 13.08
N TYR A 121 -4.98 5.68 12.72
CA TYR A 121 -6.11 6.53 12.34
C TYR A 121 -7.22 6.62 13.40
N ASN A 122 -7.40 5.60 14.26
CA ASN A 122 -8.47 5.61 15.27
C ASN A 122 -8.07 6.22 16.62
N CYS A 123 -6.84 6.76 16.75
CA CYS A 123 -6.41 7.45 17.98
C CYS A 123 -7.20 8.75 18.27
N LYS A 124 -8.01 9.25 17.32
CA LYS A 124 -8.79 10.49 17.51
C LYS A 124 -10.22 10.27 18.03
N THR A 125 -10.79 9.07 17.88
CA THR A 125 -12.26 8.94 17.96
C THR A 125 -12.79 8.51 19.33
N GLU A 126 -11.97 7.97 20.23
CA GLU A 126 -12.43 7.72 21.61
C GLU A 126 -11.29 7.94 22.61
N MET A 127 -11.48 8.91 23.50
CA MET A 127 -10.87 8.91 24.84
C MET A 127 -11.46 7.77 25.68
N ASN A 128 -11.48 6.54 25.15
CA ASN A 128 -11.81 5.36 25.93
C ASN A 128 -10.60 5.04 26.80
N LYS A 129 -10.75 5.39 28.08
CA LYS A 129 -9.78 5.29 29.18
C LYS A 129 -9.29 3.86 29.49
N GLU A 130 -9.65 2.85 28.70
CA GLU A 130 -9.52 1.44 29.12
C GLU A 130 -8.24 0.74 28.65
N THR A 131 -7.47 1.30 27.72
CA THR A 131 -6.14 0.74 27.37
C THR A 131 -5.09 1.83 27.22
N GLN A 132 -4.59 2.34 28.34
CA GLN A 132 -3.31 3.08 28.34
C GLN A 132 -2.20 2.09 27.97
N ILE A 133 -1.66 2.22 26.76
CA ILE A 133 -0.47 1.47 26.35
C ILE A 133 0.74 2.16 27.01
N ASN A 134 1.41 1.47 27.92
CA ASN A 134 2.67 1.94 28.47
C ASN A 134 3.74 1.89 27.38
N LEU A 135 4.21 3.07 26.97
CA LEU A 135 5.30 3.19 26.00
C LEU A 135 6.61 2.76 26.66
N VAL A 136 7.54 2.29 25.82
CA VAL A 136 8.88 1.84 26.21
C VAL A 136 9.93 2.58 25.38
N GLU A 137 11.18 2.56 25.81
CA GLU A 137 12.26 3.24 25.09
C GLU A 137 12.50 2.60 23.71
N TYR A 138 12.69 3.45 22.70
CA TYR A 138 12.99 3.02 21.33
C TYR A 138 14.16 2.04 21.25
N ASN A 139 15.22 2.29 22.03
CA ASN A 139 16.44 1.49 21.97
C ASN A 139 16.23 0.08 22.54
N ASP A 140 15.35 -0.07 23.54
CA ASP A 140 15.01 -1.39 24.11
C ASP A 140 14.23 -2.23 23.11
N VAL A 141 13.25 -1.62 22.43
CA VAL A 141 12.50 -2.28 21.35
C VAL A 141 13.41 -2.64 20.19
N LEU A 142 14.34 -1.76 19.81
CA LEU A 142 15.31 -2.03 18.76
C LEU A 142 16.18 -3.25 19.09
N ARG A 143 16.71 -3.35 20.32
CA ARG A 143 17.47 -4.53 20.78
C ARG A 143 16.61 -5.78 20.73
N GLU A 144 15.38 -5.72 21.23
CA GLU A 144 14.45 -6.85 21.22
C GLU A 144 14.16 -7.34 19.79
N ILE A 145 13.94 -6.44 18.82
CA ILE A 145 13.71 -6.84 17.42
C ILE A 145 14.96 -7.54 16.85
N ILE A 146 16.15 -6.98 17.06
CA ILE A 146 17.41 -7.59 16.58
C ILE A 146 17.58 -8.99 17.16
N THR A 147 17.33 -9.17 18.46
CA THR A 147 17.39 -10.48 19.13
C THR A 147 16.34 -11.45 18.58
N ARG A 148 15.09 -11.02 18.36
CA ARG A 148 14.02 -11.87 17.80
C ARG A 148 14.28 -12.31 16.35
N ILE A 149 14.89 -11.45 15.53
CA ILE A 149 15.19 -11.72 14.11
C ILE A 149 16.43 -12.61 13.98
N TYR A 150 17.54 -12.17 14.57
CA TYR A 150 18.86 -12.74 14.28
C TYR A 150 19.38 -13.67 15.36
N GLY A 151 18.80 -13.67 16.56
CA GLY A 151 19.27 -14.49 17.68
C GLY A 151 20.75 -14.28 18.05
N CYS A 152 21.38 -13.20 17.58
CA CYS A 152 22.81 -12.96 17.72
C CYS A 152 23.11 -12.15 18.98
N PRO A 153 24.32 -12.29 19.57
CA PRO A 153 24.70 -11.54 20.75
C PRO A 153 24.88 -10.05 20.43
N ILE A 154 24.37 -9.19 21.30
CA ILE A 154 24.57 -7.73 21.25
C ILE A 154 25.70 -7.35 22.20
N ILE A 155 26.82 -6.90 21.66
CA ILE A 155 28.02 -6.49 22.38
C ILE A 155 27.90 -5.01 22.70
N ASN A 156 27.67 -4.66 23.96
CA ASN A 156 27.64 -3.26 24.40
C ASN A 156 29.05 -2.74 24.67
N VAL A 157 29.52 -1.82 23.83
CA VAL A 157 30.86 -1.22 23.95
C VAL A 157 30.89 -0.16 25.05
N CYS A 158 29.76 0.46 25.36
CA CYS A 158 29.64 1.55 26.34
C CYS A 158 29.58 1.05 27.78
N ASP A 159 29.13 -0.19 28.02
CA ASP A 159 28.98 -0.75 29.36
C ASP A 159 29.63 -2.13 29.45
N SER A 160 30.92 -2.14 29.77
CA SER A 160 31.75 -3.36 29.80
C SER A 160 31.45 -4.29 30.99
N ARG A 161 30.48 -3.94 31.85
CA ARG A 161 30.20 -4.62 33.13
C ARG A 161 29.01 -5.58 33.09
N THR A 162 28.12 -5.47 32.11
CA THR A 162 27.06 -6.45 31.89
C THR A 162 27.56 -7.55 30.96
N SER A 163 27.78 -8.74 31.51
CA SER A 163 27.82 -9.96 30.69
C SER A 163 26.56 -10.00 29.81
N PRO A 164 26.64 -10.44 28.55
CA PRO A 164 25.45 -10.60 27.72
C PRO A 164 24.50 -11.52 28.48
N GLU A 165 23.37 -11.00 28.96
CA GLU A 165 22.30 -11.86 29.46
C GLU A 165 21.98 -12.82 28.31
N ALA A 166 22.14 -14.11 28.56
CA ALA A 166 21.79 -15.15 27.60
C ALA A 166 20.27 -15.11 27.40
N SER A 167 19.80 -14.19 26.56
CA SER A 167 18.44 -14.19 26.07
C SER A 167 18.19 -15.57 25.46
N LYS A 168 17.04 -16.17 25.76
CA LYS A 168 16.68 -17.48 25.22
C LYS A 168 16.89 -17.44 23.70
N PRO A 169 17.66 -18.38 23.12
CA PRO A 169 17.92 -18.35 21.70
C PRO A 169 16.59 -18.43 20.96
N PHE A 170 16.29 -17.44 20.14
CA PHE A 170 15.24 -17.56 19.14
C PHE A 170 15.81 -18.39 18.00
N ASP A 171 15.13 -19.47 17.62
CA ASP A 171 15.51 -20.25 16.45
C ASP A 171 15.49 -19.34 15.21
N VAL A 172 16.62 -19.01 14.61
CA VAL A 172 16.68 -18.09 13.46
C VAL A 172 16.16 -18.77 12.21
N HIS A 173 15.35 -18.07 11.41
CA HIS A 173 14.87 -18.65 10.15
C HIS A 173 16.00 -18.72 9.12
N LEU A 174 16.13 -19.86 8.44
CA LEU A 174 17.26 -20.17 7.54
C LEU A 174 17.36 -19.25 6.30
N ASN A 175 16.28 -18.56 5.95
CA ASN A 175 16.25 -17.59 4.84
C ASN A 175 16.40 -16.12 5.30
N ILE A 176 16.61 -15.85 6.59
CA ILE A 176 17.10 -14.54 7.05
C ILE A 176 18.61 -14.55 6.94
N LEU A 177 19.20 -13.49 6.40
CA LEU A 177 20.66 -13.40 6.31
C LEU A 177 21.27 -13.49 7.72
N PRO A 178 22.18 -14.45 8.00
CA PRO A 178 22.68 -14.64 9.35
C PRO A 178 23.51 -13.44 9.81
N ALA A 179 23.27 -13.01 11.05
CA ALA A 179 24.12 -12.04 11.72
C ALA A 179 25.04 -12.76 12.72
N GLY A 180 26.35 -12.55 12.60
CA GLY A 180 27.32 -13.15 13.53
C GLY A 180 27.26 -12.52 14.92
N CYS A 181 27.09 -11.20 14.98
CA CYS A 181 26.89 -10.44 16.22
C CYS A 181 26.33 -9.05 15.88
N ALA A 182 25.83 -8.36 16.90
CA ALA A 182 25.57 -6.94 16.86
C ALA A 182 26.51 -6.20 17.82
N VAL A 183 26.94 -5.00 17.45
CA VAL A 183 27.79 -4.13 18.28
C VAL A 183 27.00 -2.86 18.58
N GLU A 184 26.73 -2.63 19.86
CA GLU A 184 26.04 -1.45 20.34
C GLU A 184 27.07 -0.41 20.79
N THR A 185 26.98 0.79 20.21
CA THR A 185 27.82 1.95 20.51
C THR A 185 26.96 3.07 21.10
N LEU A 186 27.53 4.28 21.28
CA LEU A 186 26.82 5.41 21.86
C LEU A 186 25.63 5.84 21.00
N ASN A 187 25.79 5.87 19.68
CA ASN A 187 24.79 6.43 18.77
C ASN A 187 24.07 5.40 17.89
N ALA A 188 24.54 4.16 17.82
CA ALA A 188 23.96 3.15 16.92
C ALA A 188 24.14 1.71 17.41
N ILE A 189 23.42 0.79 16.75
CA ILE A 189 23.64 -0.64 16.81
C ILE A 189 24.04 -1.11 15.40
N PHE A 190 25.20 -1.74 15.28
CA PHE A 190 25.75 -2.30 14.05
C PHE A 190 25.50 -3.80 14.03
N VAL A 191 24.74 -4.30 13.06
CA VAL A 191 24.52 -5.74 12.87
C VAL A 191 25.46 -6.24 11.77
N LEU A 192 26.33 -7.20 12.10
CA LEU A 192 27.33 -7.74 11.19
C LEU A 192 26.85 -9.05 10.57
N HIS A 193 26.58 -9.06 9.26
CA HIS A 193 26.06 -10.22 8.55
C HIS A 193 27.15 -10.97 7.79
N VAL A 194 27.10 -12.30 7.90
CA VAL A 194 28.05 -13.23 7.28
C VAL A 194 27.26 -14.47 6.82
N PRO A 195 27.36 -14.92 5.56
CA PRO A 195 28.30 -14.49 4.53
C PRO A 195 27.88 -13.21 3.77
N PHE A 196 28.82 -12.63 3.01
CA PHE A 196 28.52 -11.64 1.97
C PHE A 196 28.07 -12.36 0.69
N LEU A 197 27.06 -11.82 0.03
CA LEU A 197 26.51 -12.31 -1.23
C LEU A 197 26.53 -11.17 -2.23
N GLU A 198 27.14 -11.41 -3.39
CA GLU A 198 27.36 -10.36 -4.38
C GLU A 198 26.09 -10.00 -5.15
N HIS A 199 25.27 -11.01 -5.48
CA HIS A 199 24.13 -10.84 -6.38
C HIS A 199 22.79 -11.00 -5.64
N ASN A 200 21.83 -10.18 -6.04
CA ASN A 200 20.45 -10.23 -5.56
C ASN A 200 19.48 -10.63 -6.68
N LEU A 201 18.21 -10.82 -6.33
CA LEU A 201 17.16 -11.24 -7.25
C LEU A 201 16.91 -10.19 -8.34
N LYS A 202 17.11 -8.89 -8.06
CA LYS A 202 17.05 -7.85 -9.09
C LYS A 202 18.13 -8.05 -10.14
N ASP A 203 19.36 -8.37 -9.74
CA ASP A 203 20.46 -8.65 -10.67
C ASP A 203 20.14 -9.88 -11.53
N CYS A 204 19.59 -10.94 -10.92
CA CYS A 204 19.16 -12.14 -11.63
C CYS A 204 18.11 -11.84 -12.69
N VAL A 205 17.05 -11.08 -12.35
CA VAL A 205 16.00 -10.69 -13.31
C VAL A 205 16.54 -9.77 -14.41
N THR A 206 17.47 -8.88 -14.07
CA THR A 206 18.00 -7.87 -15.00
C THR A 206 18.99 -8.47 -16.01
N PHE A 207 19.94 -9.27 -15.53
CA PHE A 207 21.08 -9.73 -16.32
C PHE A 207 21.00 -11.21 -16.71
N SER A 208 20.14 -12.01 -16.08
CA SER A 208 19.99 -13.46 -16.36
C SER A 208 18.54 -13.97 -16.20
N PRO A 209 17.54 -13.34 -16.86
CA PRO A 209 16.12 -13.68 -16.70
C PRO A 209 15.79 -15.13 -17.12
N ALA A 210 16.62 -15.73 -17.98
CA ALA A 210 16.48 -17.12 -18.42
C ALA A 210 16.53 -18.14 -17.26
N ILE A 211 17.15 -17.79 -16.13
CA ILE A 211 17.22 -18.66 -14.95
C ILE A 211 15.82 -18.90 -14.37
N LEU A 212 14.95 -17.89 -14.39
CA LEU A 212 13.59 -17.93 -13.83
C LEU A 212 12.54 -18.27 -14.89
N ASN A 213 12.72 -17.80 -16.13
CA ASN A 213 11.70 -17.92 -17.19
C ASN A 213 11.57 -19.33 -17.77
N LYS A 214 12.62 -20.17 -17.69
CA LYS A 214 12.60 -21.51 -18.30
C LYS A 214 11.70 -22.51 -17.57
N CYS A 215 11.47 -22.32 -16.27
CA CYS A 215 10.65 -23.24 -15.47
C CYS A 215 10.07 -22.53 -14.24
N TYR A 216 8.74 -22.55 -14.11
CA TYR A 216 8.03 -21.94 -12.98
C TYR A 216 8.41 -22.54 -11.62
N ALA A 217 8.95 -23.77 -11.58
CA ALA A 217 9.34 -24.42 -10.32
C ALA A 217 10.37 -23.60 -9.53
N LYS A 218 11.32 -22.92 -10.20
CA LYS A 218 12.33 -22.10 -9.53
C LYS A 218 11.71 -20.85 -8.91
N SER A 219 10.87 -20.15 -9.66
CA SER A 219 10.13 -18.98 -9.16
C SER A 219 9.22 -19.35 -7.99
N LEU A 220 8.51 -20.49 -8.10
CA LEU A 220 7.67 -21.01 -7.02
C LEU A 220 8.49 -21.42 -5.80
N PHE A 221 9.70 -21.95 -5.97
CA PHE A 221 10.59 -22.29 -4.87
C PHE A 221 11.10 -21.04 -4.13
N ILE A 222 11.44 -19.96 -4.85
CA ILE A 222 11.75 -18.66 -4.25
C ILE A 222 10.55 -18.13 -3.45
N ILE A 223 9.36 -18.15 -4.05
CA ILE A 223 8.13 -17.69 -3.40
C ILE A 223 7.86 -18.52 -2.14
N TYR A 224 8.00 -19.85 -2.21
CA TYR A 224 7.83 -20.74 -1.07
C TYR A 224 8.76 -20.37 0.09
N GLN A 225 10.06 -20.17 -0.17
CA GLN A 225 11.02 -19.75 0.84
C GLN A 225 10.66 -18.39 1.46
N LEU A 226 10.23 -17.43 0.64
CA LEU A 226 9.79 -16.11 1.11
C LEU A 226 8.57 -16.22 2.03
N LEU A 227 7.59 -17.06 1.67
CA LEU A 227 6.40 -17.29 2.47
C LEU A 227 6.73 -17.96 3.82
N GLN A 228 7.63 -18.95 3.83
CA GLN A 228 8.09 -19.55 5.08
C GLN A 228 8.77 -18.52 6.00
N THR A 229 9.56 -17.62 5.41
CA THR A 229 10.20 -16.52 6.14
C THR A 229 9.15 -15.58 6.72
N LEU A 230 8.15 -15.17 5.94
CA LEU A 230 7.04 -14.33 6.40
C LEU A 230 6.29 -14.96 7.56
N LYS A 231 5.93 -16.26 7.44
CA LYS A 231 5.28 -17.00 8.52
C LYS A 231 6.12 -16.95 9.80
N SER A 232 7.40 -17.29 9.71
CA SER A 232 8.30 -17.30 10.86
C SER A 232 8.43 -15.92 11.53
N MET A 233 8.47 -14.84 10.74
CA MET A 233 8.46 -13.47 11.26
C MET A 233 7.15 -13.14 11.98
N HIS A 234 6.01 -13.49 11.37
CA HIS A 234 4.69 -13.25 11.95
C HIS A 234 4.48 -14.02 13.26
N ASP A 235 4.98 -15.25 13.35
CA ASP A 235 4.93 -16.08 14.56
C ASP A 235 5.71 -15.41 15.71
N ARG A 236 6.73 -14.61 15.41
CA ARG A 236 7.48 -13.78 16.37
C ARG A 236 6.90 -12.39 16.58
N SER A 237 5.70 -12.14 16.03
CA SER A 237 5.03 -10.83 16.04
C SER A 237 5.85 -9.72 15.39
N LEU A 238 6.61 -10.07 14.35
CA LEU A 238 7.37 -9.14 13.52
C LEU A 238 6.88 -9.21 12.07
N THR A 239 7.18 -8.18 11.30
CA THR A 239 6.97 -8.09 9.86
C THR A 239 8.33 -7.97 9.17
N LEU A 240 8.41 -8.41 7.90
CA LEU A 240 9.60 -8.19 7.09
C LEU A 240 9.76 -6.73 6.64
N GLY A 241 8.66 -5.96 6.67
CA GLY A 241 8.56 -4.64 6.06
C GLY A 241 8.44 -4.68 4.55
N ASP A 242 8.62 -3.52 3.91
CA ASP A 242 8.63 -3.41 2.45
C ASP A 242 9.90 -4.07 1.89
N ILE A 243 9.73 -5.19 1.20
CA ILE A 243 10.82 -5.92 0.55
C ILE A 243 10.79 -5.64 -0.95
N SER A 244 11.94 -5.30 -1.50
CA SER A 244 12.18 -5.19 -2.94
C SER A 244 13.01 -6.37 -3.47
N LEU A 245 13.09 -6.52 -4.80
CA LEU A 245 13.97 -7.52 -5.42
C LEU A 245 15.46 -7.34 -5.05
N SER A 246 15.89 -6.13 -4.68
CA SER A 246 17.26 -5.85 -4.23
C SER A 246 17.55 -6.33 -2.81
N ASP A 247 16.53 -6.65 -2.01
CA ASP A 247 16.67 -7.10 -0.63
C ASP A 247 16.77 -8.64 -0.50
N ILE A 248 16.59 -9.35 -1.62
CA ILE A 248 16.56 -10.82 -1.69
C ILE A 248 17.85 -11.27 -2.38
N TYR A 249 18.77 -11.84 -1.61
CA TYR A 249 20.03 -12.39 -2.10
C TYR A 249 19.88 -13.86 -2.47
N LEU A 250 20.62 -14.31 -3.49
CA LEU A 250 20.53 -15.65 -4.03
C LEU A 250 21.87 -16.37 -3.93
N THR A 251 21.83 -17.64 -3.56
CA THR A 251 22.96 -18.56 -3.77
C THR A 251 22.85 -19.27 -5.11
N GLU A 252 23.92 -19.98 -5.51
CA GLU A 252 23.95 -20.81 -6.71
C GLU A 252 22.82 -21.86 -6.74
N ASP A 253 22.40 -22.35 -5.58
CA ASP A 253 21.32 -23.34 -5.41
C ASP A 253 19.91 -22.72 -5.37
N MET A 254 19.76 -21.43 -5.71
CA MET A 254 18.50 -20.68 -5.60
C MET A 254 17.95 -20.55 -4.16
N TRP A 255 18.81 -20.73 -3.16
CA TRP A 255 18.45 -20.45 -1.77
C TRP A 255 18.42 -18.94 -1.56
N ILE A 256 17.38 -18.44 -0.89
CA ILE A 256 17.26 -17.00 -0.66
C ILE A 256 17.73 -16.59 0.74
N TYR A 257 18.37 -15.44 0.82
CA TYR A 257 18.64 -14.72 2.06
C TYR A 257 18.05 -13.32 2.01
N ILE A 258 17.32 -12.95 3.06
CA ILE A 258 16.61 -11.68 3.15
C ILE A 258 17.21 -10.85 4.28
N ILE A 259 17.46 -9.57 4.01
CA ILE A 259 17.77 -8.58 5.04
C ILE A 259 16.48 -7.80 5.34
N PRO A 260 15.76 -8.09 6.45
CA PRO A 260 14.49 -7.45 6.77
C PRO A 260 14.62 -5.95 7.08
N SER A 261 13.52 -5.21 6.90
CA SER A 261 13.41 -3.80 7.30
C SER A 261 12.97 -3.70 8.77
N ILE A 262 13.93 -3.66 9.69
CA ILE A 262 13.69 -3.64 11.14
C ILE A 262 12.81 -2.45 11.56
N GLN A 263 13.01 -1.29 10.93
CA GLN A 263 12.29 -0.06 11.24
C GLN A 263 10.77 -0.20 11.06
N SER A 264 10.33 -1.08 10.17
CA SER A 264 8.90 -1.36 9.93
C SER A 264 8.19 -1.99 11.14
N ASN A 265 8.95 -2.45 12.14
CA ASN A 265 8.45 -3.03 13.37
C ASN A 265 8.37 -2.03 14.53
N ILE A 266 8.83 -0.78 14.34
CA ILE A 266 8.90 0.24 15.38
C ILE A 266 7.83 1.30 15.13
N TYR A 267 6.90 1.43 16.08
CA TYR A 267 5.82 2.39 16.01
C TYR A 267 6.05 3.55 16.97
N VAL A 268 6.56 4.65 16.43
CA VAL A 268 6.63 5.93 17.14
C VAL A 268 5.22 6.51 17.16
N GLN A 269 4.63 6.68 18.34
CA GLN A 269 3.39 7.43 18.47
C GLN A 269 3.74 8.89 18.27
N GLU A 270 3.53 9.40 17.05
CA GLU A 270 3.53 10.84 16.82
C GLU A 270 2.37 11.40 17.65
N ILE A 271 2.69 11.95 18.82
CA ILE A 271 1.77 12.86 19.50
C ILE A 271 1.60 13.99 18.50
N ALA A 272 0.50 13.96 17.75
CA ALA A 272 0.10 15.07 16.92
C ALA A 272 0.25 16.30 17.79
N LYS A 273 1.20 17.18 17.44
CA LYS A 273 1.26 18.50 18.04
C LYS A 273 -0.17 19.00 17.94
N THR A 274 -0.79 19.22 19.09
CA THR A 274 -2.13 19.76 19.20
C THR A 274 -2.07 21.16 18.61
N ASP A 275 -2.09 21.26 17.29
CA ASP A 275 -2.44 22.49 16.61
C ASP A 275 -3.83 22.81 17.09
N ALA A 276 -3.90 24.00 17.70
CA ALA A 276 -5.03 24.51 18.43
C ALA A 276 -6.35 24.16 17.73
N LYS A 277 -7.33 23.69 18.51
CA LYS A 277 -8.72 23.45 18.13
C LYS A 277 -9.23 24.52 17.15
N ARG A 278 -8.99 24.32 15.85
CA ARG A 278 -9.80 24.95 14.82
C ARG A 278 -11.15 24.26 14.95
N HIS A 279 -12.21 25.03 15.11
CA HIS A 279 -13.56 24.51 15.09
C HIS A 279 -13.83 24.04 13.66
N ILE A 280 -13.37 22.83 13.32
CA ILE A 280 -13.47 22.29 11.97
C ILE A 280 -14.93 21.84 11.79
N PRO A 281 -15.65 22.40 10.78
CA PRO A 281 -17.03 22.03 10.53
C PRO A 281 -17.12 20.59 10.02
N ASP A 282 -17.89 19.75 10.72
CA ASP A 282 -18.19 18.37 10.35
C ASP A 282 -19.23 18.34 9.23
N CYS A 283 -18.81 17.94 8.01
CA CYS A 283 -19.70 17.86 6.86
C CYS A 283 -20.79 16.79 7.03
N ARG A 284 -20.61 15.80 7.93
CA ARG A 284 -21.60 14.75 8.20
C ARG A 284 -22.84 15.27 8.92
N LYS A 285 -22.71 16.37 9.67
CA LYS A 285 -23.82 16.94 10.47
C LYS A 285 -24.60 18.03 9.73
N ASN A 286 -24.01 18.64 8.70
CA ASN A 286 -24.55 19.82 8.01
C ASN A 286 -24.56 19.70 6.46
N GLY A 287 -24.33 18.51 5.90
CA GLY A 287 -24.02 18.26 4.47
C GLY A 287 -25.11 18.53 3.43
N HIS A 288 -26.15 19.30 3.73
CA HIS A 288 -27.27 19.56 2.81
C HIS A 288 -27.66 21.05 2.67
N LYS A 289 -26.79 21.99 3.05
CA LYS A 289 -27.03 23.42 2.74
C LYS A 289 -25.96 23.93 1.79
N PHE A 290 -26.37 24.17 0.55
CA PHE A 290 -25.58 24.88 -0.45
C PHE A 290 -25.11 26.22 0.12
N ASP A 291 -23.81 26.44 0.10
CA ASP A 291 -23.30 27.80 -0.06
C ASP A 291 -23.03 27.98 -1.56
N LEU A 292 -23.96 28.66 -2.24
CA LEU A 292 -24.09 28.69 -3.72
C LEU A 292 -22.87 29.24 -4.47
N ASN A 293 -21.83 29.68 -3.77
CA ASN A 293 -20.67 30.39 -4.33
C ASN A 293 -19.35 29.59 -4.29
N LEU A 294 -19.31 28.36 -3.77
CA LEU A 294 -18.08 27.56 -3.70
C LEU A 294 -17.94 26.60 -4.89
N LYS A 295 -16.85 26.78 -5.66
CA LYS A 295 -16.42 25.88 -6.73
C LYS A 295 -15.10 25.23 -6.35
N CYS A 296 -14.95 23.94 -6.64
CA CYS A 296 -13.69 23.22 -6.45
C CYS A 296 -12.61 23.82 -7.36
N GLU A 297 -11.49 24.26 -6.80
CA GLU A 297 -10.39 24.83 -7.60
C GLU A 297 -9.76 23.81 -8.56
N SER A 298 -9.84 22.51 -8.22
CA SER A 298 -9.18 21.45 -8.99
C SER A 298 -9.96 20.98 -10.23
N CYS A 299 -11.30 21.10 -10.21
CA CYS A 299 -12.18 20.60 -11.28
C CYS A 299 -13.26 21.59 -11.72
N GLY A 300 -13.39 22.75 -11.07
CA GLY A 300 -14.38 23.78 -11.38
C GLY A 300 -15.83 23.46 -10.97
N MET A 301 -16.10 22.26 -10.44
CA MET A 301 -17.45 21.80 -10.09
C MET A 301 -17.94 22.39 -8.75
N LYS A 302 -19.27 22.51 -8.59
CA LYS A 302 -19.89 22.92 -7.31
C LYS A 302 -19.47 21.97 -6.20
N THR A 303 -19.04 22.51 -5.06
CA THR A 303 -18.56 21.71 -3.92
C THR A 303 -19.29 22.06 -2.63
N TYR A 304 -19.50 21.04 -1.81
CA TYR A 304 -20.04 21.16 -0.44
C TYR A 304 -18.93 21.47 0.58
N ASP A 305 -17.67 21.44 0.13
CA ASP A 305 -16.52 21.44 1.01
C ASP A 305 -16.05 22.86 1.29
N LYS A 306 -15.96 23.15 2.59
CA LYS A 306 -15.36 24.39 3.09
C LYS A 306 -13.84 24.35 3.01
N VAL A 307 -13.26 23.15 2.95
CA VAL A 307 -11.82 22.94 2.74
C VAL A 307 -11.62 22.70 1.25
N GLN A 308 -10.90 23.61 0.59
CA GLN A 308 -10.46 23.39 -0.78
C GLN A 308 -9.23 22.51 -0.76
N VAL A 309 -9.24 21.52 -1.66
CA VAL A 309 -8.20 20.50 -1.80
C VAL A 309 -7.28 20.93 -2.94
N SER A 310 -6.06 21.33 -2.62
CA SER A 310 -5.02 21.70 -3.58
C SER A 310 -3.69 20.97 -3.30
N ASN A 311 -3.38 19.96 -4.12
CA ASN A 311 -2.09 19.24 -4.13
C ASN A 311 -1.73 18.48 -2.84
N GLU A 312 -2.70 17.97 -2.10
CA GLU A 312 -2.50 17.11 -0.94
C GLU A 312 -2.07 15.69 -1.35
N SER A 313 -1.31 15.03 -0.47
CA SER A 313 -0.98 13.62 -0.61
C SER A 313 -2.22 12.73 -0.44
N LEU A 314 -2.22 11.53 -1.02
CA LEU A 314 -3.33 10.57 -0.85
C LEU A 314 -3.64 10.28 0.64
N GLN A 315 -2.60 10.26 1.48
CA GLN A 315 -2.74 10.06 2.92
C GLN A 315 -3.54 11.20 3.58
N GLU A 316 -3.23 12.45 3.24
CA GLU A 316 -3.93 13.62 3.78
C GLU A 316 -5.37 13.69 3.28
N LEU A 317 -5.60 13.42 1.98
CA LEU A 317 -6.95 13.35 1.40
C LEU A 317 -7.84 12.33 2.11
N CYS A 318 -7.30 11.13 2.34
CA CYS A 318 -8.01 10.09 3.07
C CYS A 318 -8.35 10.53 4.50
N GLN A 319 -7.41 11.20 5.19
CA GLN A 319 -7.65 11.71 6.54
C GLN A 319 -8.76 12.79 6.55
N LEU A 320 -8.71 13.74 5.62
CA LEU A 320 -9.74 14.79 5.49
C LEU A 320 -11.12 14.18 5.23
N TRP A 321 -11.20 13.14 4.38
CA TRP A 321 -12.44 12.44 4.09
C TRP A 321 -12.96 11.67 5.31
N VAL A 322 -12.10 10.89 5.97
CA VAL A 322 -12.45 10.11 7.18
C VAL A 322 -12.88 11.01 8.33
N GLU A 323 -12.31 12.21 8.44
CA GLU A 323 -12.71 13.21 9.44
C GLU A 323 -14.00 13.95 9.05
N GLY A 324 -14.49 13.82 7.81
CA GLY A 324 -15.66 14.54 7.34
C GLY A 324 -15.36 16.03 7.10
N GLN A 325 -14.14 16.35 6.67
CA GLN A 325 -13.77 17.70 6.24
C GLN A 325 -14.01 17.90 4.74
N ILE A 326 -13.98 16.81 3.96
CA ILE A 326 -14.30 16.78 2.53
C ILE A 326 -15.39 15.75 2.25
N SER A 327 -16.21 16.02 1.24
CA SER A 327 -17.33 15.22 0.78
C SER A 327 -16.90 13.94 0.07
N ASN A 328 -17.81 12.98 -0.04
CA ASN A 328 -17.59 11.75 -0.80
C ASN A 328 -17.24 12.09 -2.25
N PHE A 329 -17.97 13.02 -2.86
CA PHE A 329 -17.70 13.41 -4.23
C PHE A 329 -16.31 14.02 -4.42
N THR A 330 -15.89 14.95 -3.56
CA THR A 330 -14.56 15.57 -3.69
C THR A 330 -13.46 14.55 -3.51
N TYR A 331 -13.63 13.62 -2.57
CA TYR A 331 -12.68 12.54 -2.40
C TYR A 331 -12.61 11.63 -3.65
N ILE A 332 -13.75 11.23 -4.21
CA ILE A 332 -13.80 10.45 -5.46
C ILE A 332 -13.18 11.23 -6.64
N SER A 333 -13.46 12.53 -6.77
CA SER A 333 -12.84 13.38 -7.80
C SER A 333 -11.32 13.45 -7.65
N ALA A 334 -10.82 13.56 -6.42
CA ALA A 334 -9.38 13.56 -6.14
C ALA A 334 -8.74 12.22 -6.49
N LEU A 335 -9.39 11.10 -6.15
CA LEU A 335 -8.93 9.75 -6.53
C LEU A 335 -8.85 9.58 -8.04
N ASN A 336 -9.88 10.01 -8.78
CA ASN A 336 -9.88 9.99 -10.24
C ASN A 336 -8.70 10.81 -10.82
N LYS A 337 -8.46 12.01 -10.30
CA LYS A 337 -7.35 12.85 -10.74
C LYS A 337 -5.99 12.19 -10.46
N LEU A 338 -5.81 11.63 -9.26
CA LEU A 338 -4.58 10.90 -8.87
C LEU A 338 -4.37 9.63 -9.69
N SER A 339 -5.44 8.97 -10.14
CA SER A 339 -5.36 7.83 -11.05
C SER A 339 -5.12 8.22 -12.52
N GLY A 340 -4.88 9.50 -12.82
CA GLY A 340 -4.62 10.01 -14.16
C GLY A 340 -5.86 10.25 -15.03
N ARG A 341 -7.07 10.11 -14.49
CA ARG A 341 -8.33 10.36 -15.22
C ARG A 341 -8.59 11.86 -15.38
N LYS A 342 -9.21 12.24 -16.50
CA LYS A 342 -9.45 13.65 -16.89
C LYS A 342 -10.92 13.92 -17.16
N LEU A 343 -11.45 14.99 -16.59
CA LEU A 343 -12.81 15.44 -16.90
C LEU A 343 -12.91 15.83 -18.37
N GLY A 344 -14.02 15.44 -19.00
CA GLY A 344 -14.30 15.64 -20.42
C GLY A 344 -13.59 14.72 -21.41
N ASP A 345 -12.63 13.87 -20.98
CA ASP A 345 -11.93 12.93 -21.88
C ASP A 345 -12.65 11.57 -21.93
N PRO A 346 -13.27 11.17 -23.06
CA PRO A 346 -14.03 9.93 -23.17
C PRO A 346 -13.23 8.66 -22.91
N ASN A 347 -11.91 8.67 -23.13
CA ASN A 347 -11.08 7.48 -23.00
C ASN A 347 -10.58 7.26 -21.57
N CYS A 348 -10.59 8.31 -20.74
CA CYS A 348 -10.11 8.24 -19.36
C CYS A 348 -10.92 9.17 -18.45
N HIS A 349 -12.23 9.20 -18.65
CA HIS A 349 -13.12 10.11 -17.94
C HIS A 349 -13.17 9.79 -16.44
N HIS A 350 -13.62 10.75 -15.63
CA HIS A 350 -13.86 10.53 -14.21
C HIS A 350 -15.00 9.54 -14.00
N VAL A 351 -14.81 8.61 -13.07
CA VAL A 351 -15.75 7.53 -12.79
C VAL A 351 -16.32 7.71 -11.39
N PHE A 352 -17.63 7.55 -11.29
CA PHE A 352 -18.41 7.68 -10.06
C PHE A 352 -19.30 6.46 -9.85
N PRO A 353 -19.67 6.11 -8.61
CA PRO A 353 -20.61 5.01 -8.39
C PRO A 353 -22.03 5.42 -8.76
N TRP A 354 -22.78 4.52 -9.38
CA TRP A 354 -24.24 4.56 -9.23
C TRP A 354 -24.60 4.27 -7.77
N VAL A 355 -25.46 5.05 -7.13
CA VAL A 355 -25.80 4.87 -5.70
C VAL A 355 -27.17 4.22 -5.46
N THR A 356 -28.12 4.38 -6.39
CA THR A 356 -29.47 3.81 -6.31
C THR A 356 -29.95 3.33 -7.68
N ASP A 357 -31.14 2.73 -7.73
CA ASP A 357 -31.86 2.40 -8.97
C ASP A 357 -32.85 3.48 -9.43
N PHE A 358 -32.98 4.58 -8.68
CA PHE A 358 -33.90 5.69 -8.91
C PHE A 358 -35.41 5.36 -8.93
N ALA A 359 -35.81 4.11 -8.67
CA ALA A 359 -37.22 3.71 -8.70
C ALA A 359 -38.06 4.38 -7.59
N SER A 360 -37.42 4.77 -6.49
CA SER A 360 -38.07 5.56 -5.44
C SER A 360 -37.07 6.45 -4.69
N ARG A 361 -37.56 7.52 -4.08
CA ARG A 361 -36.76 8.38 -3.20
C ARG A 361 -36.38 7.68 -1.90
N CYS A 362 -37.22 6.77 -1.40
CA CYS A 362 -36.95 6.13 -0.12
C CYS A 362 -35.71 5.24 -0.25
N GLY A 363 -34.71 5.44 0.62
CA GLY A 363 -33.43 4.72 0.64
C GLY A 363 -33.55 3.23 0.98
N LYS A 364 -34.41 2.52 0.25
CA LYS A 364 -34.63 1.08 0.29
C LYS A 364 -33.88 0.40 -0.86
N ASN A 365 -33.64 1.11 -1.96
CA ASN A 365 -33.02 0.58 -3.17
C ASN A 365 -31.58 1.07 -3.36
N TRP A 366 -30.73 0.80 -2.37
CA TRP A 366 -29.31 1.12 -2.46
C TRP A 366 -28.59 0.11 -3.35
N ARG A 367 -27.65 0.60 -4.15
CA ARG A 367 -26.73 -0.29 -4.86
C ARG A 367 -25.79 -0.98 -3.87
N ASP A 368 -25.55 -2.28 -4.07
CA ASP A 368 -24.46 -2.98 -3.41
C ASP A 368 -23.09 -2.51 -3.92
N LEU A 369 -22.43 -1.65 -3.15
CA LEU A 369 -21.09 -1.11 -3.45
C LEU A 369 -19.96 -2.15 -3.31
N LYS A 370 -20.25 -3.37 -2.86
CA LYS A 370 -19.28 -4.48 -2.83
C LYS A 370 -19.18 -5.21 -4.17
N LYS A 371 -20.00 -4.85 -5.16
CA LYS A 371 -20.03 -5.46 -6.50
C LYS A 371 -19.86 -4.41 -7.60
N SER A 372 -19.11 -4.78 -8.64
CA SER A 372 -18.98 -3.95 -9.85
C SER A 372 -20.32 -3.83 -10.57
N LYS A 373 -20.53 -2.73 -11.31
CA LYS A 373 -21.78 -2.51 -12.04
C LYS A 373 -21.99 -3.59 -13.10
N TYR A 374 -20.90 -4.02 -13.73
CA TYR A 374 -20.91 -5.11 -14.70
C TYR A 374 -21.43 -6.41 -14.07
N ARG A 375 -20.91 -6.80 -12.90
CA ARG A 375 -21.35 -8.02 -12.20
C ARG A 375 -22.83 -7.99 -11.86
N ILE A 376 -23.34 -6.83 -11.43
CA ILE A 376 -24.77 -6.65 -11.11
C ILE A 376 -25.61 -6.82 -12.38
N ASN A 377 -25.19 -6.24 -13.50
CA ASN A 377 -26.00 -6.19 -14.72
C ASN A 377 -25.87 -7.43 -15.62
N LYS A 378 -24.70 -8.08 -15.67
CA LYS A 378 -24.42 -9.23 -16.54
C LYS A 378 -24.34 -10.56 -15.80
N GLY A 379 -24.09 -10.53 -14.50
CA GLY A 379 -23.96 -11.72 -13.66
C GLY A 379 -22.62 -12.47 -13.83
N ASP A 380 -22.40 -13.43 -12.93
CA ASP A 380 -21.12 -14.16 -12.82
C ASP A 380 -20.81 -14.99 -14.06
N ARG A 381 -21.83 -15.61 -14.66
CA ARG A 381 -21.67 -16.43 -15.86
C ARG A 381 -21.01 -15.66 -17.01
N GLN A 382 -21.35 -14.38 -17.20
CA GLN A 382 -20.74 -13.59 -18.26
C GLN A 382 -19.29 -13.22 -17.95
N LEU A 383 -18.98 -12.98 -16.68
CA LEU A 383 -17.60 -12.72 -16.22
C LEU A 383 -16.71 -13.94 -16.46
N ASP A 384 -17.19 -15.12 -16.09
CA ASP A 384 -16.45 -16.38 -16.27
C ASP A 384 -16.15 -16.62 -17.76
N LEU A 385 -17.13 -16.35 -18.64
CA LEU A 385 -16.95 -16.47 -20.09
C LEU A 385 -15.90 -15.49 -20.65
N THR A 386 -15.83 -14.27 -20.11
CA THR A 386 -14.81 -13.28 -20.52
C THR A 386 -13.43 -13.69 -20.00
N TYR A 387 -13.35 -14.22 -18.78
CA TYR A 387 -12.11 -14.68 -18.17
C TYR A 387 -11.50 -15.87 -18.92
N ASP A 388 -12.34 -16.86 -19.23
CA ASP A 388 -11.95 -18.11 -19.87
C ASP A 388 -11.74 -17.95 -21.38
N ASN A 389 -11.91 -16.75 -21.94
CA ASN A 389 -11.80 -16.51 -23.37
C ASN A 389 -10.35 -16.76 -23.87
N PRO A 390 -10.10 -17.84 -24.65
CA PRO A 390 -8.76 -18.20 -25.08
C PRO A 390 -8.17 -17.24 -26.13
N GLN A 391 -8.98 -16.32 -26.66
CA GLN A 391 -8.54 -15.29 -27.60
C GLN A 391 -7.97 -14.05 -26.91
N SER A 392 -8.18 -13.89 -25.61
CA SER A 392 -7.64 -12.77 -24.86
C SER A 392 -6.15 -12.99 -24.56
N GLN A 393 -5.32 -11.97 -24.77
CA GLN A 393 -3.89 -12.06 -24.42
C GLN A 393 -3.66 -12.19 -22.91
N VAL A 394 -4.59 -11.67 -22.09
CA VAL A 394 -4.57 -11.76 -20.62
C VAL A 394 -5.99 -12.05 -20.15
N ALA A 395 -6.16 -13.05 -19.29
CA ALA A 395 -7.46 -13.36 -18.69
C ALA A 395 -7.90 -12.19 -17.80
N HIS A 396 -9.11 -11.70 -18.05
CA HIS A 396 -9.67 -10.52 -17.39
C HIS A 396 -11.20 -10.65 -17.32
N HIS A 397 -11.82 -10.06 -16.31
CA HIS A 397 -13.27 -10.07 -16.10
C HIS A 397 -13.95 -8.91 -16.81
N VAL A 398 -13.36 -7.71 -16.75
CA VAL A 398 -13.91 -6.48 -17.32
C VAL A 398 -12.76 -5.60 -17.79
N SER A 399 -12.73 -5.25 -19.08
CA SER A 399 -11.62 -4.49 -19.67
C SER A 399 -11.58 -3.02 -19.24
N ASP A 400 -12.74 -2.41 -18.93
CA ASP A 400 -12.84 -1.04 -18.44
C ASP A 400 -14.10 -0.85 -17.56
N VAL A 401 -14.02 0.01 -16.55
CA VAL A 401 -15.14 0.36 -15.66
C VAL A 401 -16.08 1.43 -16.27
N LEU A 402 -15.60 2.18 -17.26
CA LEU A 402 -16.38 3.14 -18.02
C LEU A 402 -15.82 3.25 -19.45
N SER A 403 -16.50 2.64 -20.41
CA SER A 403 -16.09 2.69 -21.81
C SER A 403 -16.37 4.05 -22.45
N SER A 404 -15.58 4.40 -23.48
CA SER A 404 -15.78 5.63 -24.25
C SER A 404 -17.14 5.69 -24.95
N ILE A 405 -17.66 4.54 -25.40
CA ILE A 405 -19.00 4.43 -25.98
C ILE A 405 -20.05 4.83 -24.95
N THR A 406 -19.98 4.26 -23.73
CA THR A 406 -20.92 4.59 -22.67
C THR A 406 -20.86 6.06 -22.30
N TYR A 407 -19.66 6.66 -22.21
CA TYR A 407 -19.52 8.10 -21.96
C TYR A 407 -20.30 8.93 -22.99
N TYR A 408 -20.18 8.62 -24.28
CA TYR A 408 -20.93 9.30 -25.33
C TYR A 408 -22.44 9.05 -25.26
N VAL A 409 -22.88 7.86 -24.83
CA VAL A 409 -24.29 7.56 -24.60
C VAL A 409 -24.84 8.40 -23.44
N TYR A 410 -24.10 8.53 -22.34
CA TYR A 410 -24.49 9.37 -21.20
C TYR A 410 -24.57 10.85 -21.60
N MET A 411 -23.62 11.32 -22.41
CA MET A 411 -23.55 12.71 -22.88
C MET A 411 -24.33 12.97 -24.19
N ALA A 412 -25.16 12.04 -24.65
CA ALA A 412 -25.78 12.09 -25.98
C ALA A 412 -26.60 13.37 -26.21
N ARG A 413 -27.34 13.83 -25.19
CA ARG A 413 -28.16 15.04 -25.24
C ARG A 413 -27.34 16.32 -25.44
N ARG A 414 -26.04 16.29 -25.16
CA ARG A 414 -25.12 17.44 -25.26
C ARG A 414 -24.03 17.27 -26.30
N THR A 415 -23.98 16.10 -26.95
CA THR A 415 -22.94 15.77 -27.91
C THR A 415 -23.48 15.90 -29.34
N PRO A 416 -22.77 16.58 -30.26
CA PRO A 416 -23.21 16.70 -31.65
C PRO A 416 -23.39 15.34 -32.35
N LYS A 417 -24.40 15.25 -33.25
CA LYS A 417 -24.72 14.00 -33.97
C LYS A 417 -23.53 13.40 -34.71
N SER A 418 -22.70 14.22 -35.33
CA SER A 418 -21.50 13.76 -36.05
C SER A 418 -20.51 13.00 -35.16
N VAL A 419 -20.36 13.42 -33.90
CA VAL A 419 -19.49 12.78 -32.92
C VAL A 419 -20.13 11.48 -32.42
N LEU A 420 -21.44 11.49 -32.16
CA LEU A 420 -22.18 10.29 -31.77
C LEU A 420 -22.16 9.23 -32.87
N CYS A 421 -22.31 9.63 -34.13
CA CYS A 421 -22.26 8.70 -35.25
C CYS A 421 -20.87 8.06 -35.42
N LYS A 422 -19.81 8.80 -35.11
CA LYS A 422 -18.45 8.30 -35.17
C LYS A 422 -18.12 7.29 -34.06
N ASN A 423 -18.61 7.52 -32.84
CA ASN A 423 -18.16 6.79 -31.66
C ASN A 423 -19.16 5.77 -31.13
N VAL A 424 -20.46 5.97 -31.32
CA VAL A 424 -21.52 5.08 -30.79
C VAL A 424 -22.05 4.19 -31.89
N ARG A 425 -22.53 4.77 -32.98
CA ARG A 425 -23.13 4.02 -34.10
C ARG A 425 -23.12 4.85 -35.37
N THR A 426 -22.62 4.30 -36.48
CA THR A 426 -22.51 5.00 -37.77
C THR A 426 -23.82 5.60 -38.28
N VAL A 427 -24.95 4.94 -38.02
CA VAL A 427 -26.30 5.40 -38.38
C VAL A 427 -26.98 5.99 -37.14
N TRP A 428 -27.42 7.24 -37.25
CA TRP A 428 -28.15 7.96 -36.20
C TRP A 428 -29.55 7.36 -36.00
N VAL A 429 -29.81 6.80 -34.81
CA VAL A 429 -31.11 6.25 -34.42
C VAL A 429 -31.45 6.75 -33.01
N PRO A 430 -32.12 7.91 -32.86
CA PRO A 430 -32.45 8.50 -31.56
C PRO A 430 -33.15 7.55 -30.59
N ALA A 431 -34.07 6.73 -31.09
CA ALA A 431 -34.89 5.82 -30.30
C ALA A 431 -34.10 4.71 -29.57
N GLU A 432 -32.83 4.49 -29.93
CA GLU A 432 -31.96 3.52 -29.25
C GLU A 432 -31.26 4.10 -28.02
N TYR A 433 -31.23 5.44 -27.87
CA TYR A 433 -30.69 6.07 -26.67
C TYR A 433 -31.70 5.91 -25.52
N PRO A 434 -31.25 5.63 -24.28
CA PRO A 434 -32.16 5.53 -23.14
C PRO A 434 -33.00 6.79 -22.98
N SER A 435 -34.31 6.62 -22.77
CA SER A 435 -35.26 7.74 -22.61
C SER A 435 -35.21 8.37 -21.22
N SER A 436 -34.83 7.61 -20.18
CA SER A 436 -34.76 8.07 -18.79
C SER A 436 -33.44 7.70 -18.12
N ILE A 437 -33.07 8.45 -17.07
CA ILE A 437 -31.88 8.15 -16.26
C ILE A 437 -32.00 6.82 -15.52
N GLN A 438 -33.22 6.44 -15.12
CA GLN A 438 -33.50 5.14 -14.53
C GLN A 438 -33.19 4.01 -15.52
N ARG A 439 -33.73 4.09 -16.75
CA ARG A 439 -33.46 3.09 -17.80
C ARG A 439 -31.99 3.04 -18.16
N MET A 440 -31.31 4.19 -18.18
CA MET A 440 -29.88 4.28 -18.42
C MET A 440 -29.08 3.52 -17.36
N GLN A 441 -29.38 3.76 -16.08
CA GLN A 441 -28.75 3.08 -14.94
C GLN A 441 -29.00 1.57 -14.96
N GLU A 442 -30.22 1.14 -15.28
CA GLU A 442 -30.58 -0.29 -15.33
C GLU A 442 -29.83 -1.00 -16.47
N TRP A 443 -29.75 -0.38 -17.63
CA TRP A 443 -29.17 -0.97 -18.84
C TRP A 443 -27.63 -1.03 -18.84
N THR A 444 -26.96 0.03 -18.36
CA THR A 444 -25.51 0.21 -18.52
C THR A 444 -24.70 -0.71 -17.59
N PRO A 445 -23.79 -1.57 -18.09
CA PRO A 445 -22.90 -2.34 -17.23
C PRO A 445 -21.76 -1.49 -16.62
N ASP A 446 -21.61 -0.25 -17.06
CA ASP A 446 -20.52 0.64 -16.70
C ASP A 446 -20.91 1.56 -15.53
N GLU A 447 -19.90 2.08 -14.85
CA GLU A 447 -20.07 3.02 -13.75
C GLU A 447 -20.62 4.39 -14.21
N CYS A 448 -20.96 5.24 -13.25
CA CYS A 448 -21.57 6.55 -13.45
C CYS A 448 -20.50 7.63 -13.76
N ILE A 449 -20.96 8.83 -14.15
CA ILE A 449 -20.13 10.02 -14.43
C ILE A 449 -20.49 11.18 -13.47
N PRO A 450 -19.55 12.09 -13.16
CA PRO A 450 -19.79 13.19 -12.23
C PRO A 450 -20.86 14.19 -12.68
N GLU A 451 -21.12 14.31 -13.99
CA GLU A 451 -22.09 15.22 -14.56
C GLU A 451 -23.51 14.95 -14.05
N PHE A 452 -23.88 13.68 -13.82
CA PHE A 452 -25.17 13.31 -13.24
C PHE A 452 -25.36 13.73 -11.77
N PHE A 453 -24.32 14.29 -11.15
CA PHE A 453 -24.35 14.85 -9.79
C PHE A 453 -24.15 16.38 -9.78
N THR A 454 -23.96 17.02 -10.93
CA THR A 454 -23.47 18.41 -10.97
C THR A 454 -24.06 19.29 -12.07
N ASP A 455 -24.45 18.73 -13.22
CA ASP A 455 -24.92 19.49 -14.38
C ASP A 455 -26.29 19.07 -14.89
N ALA A 456 -27.31 19.91 -14.62
CA ALA A 456 -28.68 19.70 -15.09
C ALA A 456 -28.77 19.82 -16.62
N GLY A 457 -27.79 20.48 -17.23
CA GLY A 457 -27.67 20.60 -18.68
C GLY A 457 -27.62 19.25 -19.36
N VAL A 458 -27.00 18.21 -18.78
CA VAL A 458 -26.88 16.88 -19.40
C VAL A 458 -28.23 16.22 -19.70
N PHE A 459 -29.29 16.59 -18.98
CA PHE A 459 -30.63 16.07 -19.22
C PHE A 459 -31.36 16.76 -20.38
N ARG A 460 -30.88 17.93 -20.81
CA ARG A 460 -31.50 18.75 -21.86
C ARG A 460 -30.87 18.50 -23.21
N SER A 461 -31.68 18.04 -24.15
CA SER A 461 -31.27 17.74 -25.52
C SER A 461 -31.00 19.01 -26.32
N ILE A 462 -29.93 18.97 -27.11
CA ILE A 462 -29.64 19.95 -28.16
C ILE A 462 -30.20 19.53 -29.52
N HIS A 463 -30.85 18.36 -29.59
CA HIS A 463 -31.34 17.77 -30.84
C HIS A 463 -32.86 17.78 -30.86
N ASP A 464 -33.45 18.18 -31.99
CA ASP A 464 -34.92 18.26 -32.14
C ASP A 464 -35.60 16.88 -32.18
N ASP A 465 -34.86 15.83 -32.53
CA ASP A 465 -35.33 14.46 -32.74
C ASP A 465 -34.93 13.47 -31.62
N LEU A 466 -34.25 13.96 -30.57
CA LEU A 466 -33.95 13.20 -29.36
C LEU A 466 -34.53 13.97 -28.17
N GLU A 467 -35.45 13.34 -27.45
CA GLU A 467 -36.08 13.96 -26.29
C GLU A 467 -35.10 14.14 -25.12
N ASP A 468 -35.44 15.09 -24.25
CA ASP A 468 -34.78 15.28 -22.96
C ASP A 468 -34.74 13.97 -22.18
N LEU A 469 -33.67 13.78 -21.40
CA LEU A 469 -33.53 12.60 -20.57
C LEU A 469 -34.48 12.71 -19.38
N GLU A 470 -35.47 11.84 -19.31
CA GLU A 470 -36.47 11.84 -18.25
C GLU A 470 -35.83 11.56 -16.88
N VAL A 471 -36.26 12.32 -15.88
CA VAL A 471 -35.92 12.12 -14.48
C VAL A 471 -37.04 11.37 -13.75
N PRO A 472 -36.75 10.74 -12.59
CA PRO A 472 -37.76 9.99 -11.85
C PRO A 472 -38.93 10.86 -11.41
N GLY A 473 -40.15 10.30 -11.36
CA GLY A 473 -41.38 11.05 -11.04
C GLY A 473 -41.47 11.68 -9.63
N TRP A 474 -40.53 11.35 -8.74
CA TRP A 474 -40.36 12.00 -7.43
C TRP A 474 -39.45 13.24 -7.48
N CYS A 475 -38.97 13.61 -8.67
CA CYS A 475 -38.26 14.85 -8.95
C CYS A 475 -39.19 15.84 -9.66
N SER A 476 -39.09 17.13 -9.33
CA SER A 476 -39.78 18.19 -10.07
C SER A 476 -39.07 18.56 -11.38
N GLY A 477 -37.82 18.12 -11.57
CA GLY A 477 -37.03 18.37 -12.78
C GLY A 477 -35.55 17.98 -12.61
N PRO A 478 -34.70 18.19 -13.64
CA PRO A 478 -33.28 17.85 -13.62
C PRO A 478 -32.46 18.50 -12.50
N GLU A 479 -32.76 19.75 -12.15
CA GLU A 479 -32.10 20.45 -11.05
C GLU A 479 -32.35 19.78 -9.71
N ASP A 480 -33.61 19.45 -9.43
CA ASP A 480 -34.05 18.77 -8.20
C ASP A 480 -33.53 17.32 -8.17
N PHE A 481 -33.44 16.65 -9.33
CA PHE A 481 -32.79 15.35 -9.44
C PHE A 481 -31.31 15.41 -9.02
N ILE A 482 -30.55 16.38 -9.51
CA ILE A 482 -29.13 16.52 -9.17
C ILE A 482 -28.92 16.75 -7.69
N GLU A 483 -29.73 17.63 -7.09
CA GLU A 483 -29.67 17.90 -5.66
C GLU A 483 -29.91 16.61 -4.85
N LYS A 484 -30.98 15.88 -5.16
CA LYS A 484 -31.33 14.62 -4.48
C LYS A 484 -30.35 13.48 -4.76
N HIS A 485 -29.82 13.39 -5.97
CA HIS A 485 -28.84 12.36 -6.34
C HIS A 485 -27.51 12.61 -5.61
N ARG A 486 -27.12 13.89 -5.50
CA ARG A 486 -25.95 14.28 -4.73
C ARG A 486 -26.17 14.08 -3.23
N GLU A 487 -27.35 14.41 -2.70
CA GLU A 487 -27.76 14.06 -1.33
C GLU A 487 -27.58 12.56 -1.03
N ALA A 488 -28.00 11.70 -1.96
CA ALA A 488 -27.85 10.25 -1.84
C ALA A 488 -26.38 9.80 -1.80
N LEU A 489 -25.52 10.38 -2.64
CA LEU A 489 -24.07 10.12 -2.64
C LEU A 489 -23.41 10.53 -1.32
N GLU A 490 -23.83 11.64 -0.72
CA GLU A 490 -23.28 12.16 0.54
C GLU A 490 -23.95 11.53 1.78
N SER A 491 -24.90 10.62 1.60
CA SER A 491 -25.63 9.98 2.70
C SER A 491 -24.71 9.11 3.58
N VAL A 492 -25.07 8.98 4.86
CA VAL A 492 -24.37 8.10 5.81
C VAL A 492 -24.28 6.67 5.29
N HIS A 493 -25.33 6.18 4.62
CA HIS A 493 -25.37 4.84 4.05
C HIS A 493 -24.24 4.60 3.05
N VAL A 494 -24.04 5.55 2.13
CA VAL A 494 -22.96 5.50 1.13
C VAL A 494 -21.61 5.72 1.79
N SER A 495 -21.46 6.72 2.66
CA SER A 495 -20.19 7.03 3.35
C SER A 495 -19.61 5.82 4.09
N GLU A 496 -20.44 5.06 4.80
CA GLU A 496 -20.02 3.84 5.51
C GLU A 496 -19.54 2.71 4.58
N ARG A 497 -19.91 2.73 3.29
CA ARG A 497 -19.71 1.60 2.35
C ARG A 497 -18.87 1.96 1.13
N LEU A 498 -18.63 3.25 0.88
CA LEU A 498 -17.98 3.75 -0.33
C LEU A 498 -16.57 3.20 -0.53
N HIS A 499 -15.85 2.96 0.57
CA HIS A 499 -14.52 2.33 0.53
C HIS A 499 -14.51 0.97 -0.17
N HIS A 500 -15.60 0.21 -0.15
CA HIS A 500 -15.70 -1.05 -0.90
C HIS A 500 -15.75 -0.84 -2.41
N TRP A 501 -16.42 0.22 -2.87
CA TRP A 501 -16.44 0.56 -4.28
C TRP A 501 -15.08 1.11 -4.72
N ILE A 502 -14.44 1.94 -3.88
CA ILE A 502 -13.07 2.42 -4.10
C ILE A 502 -12.11 1.24 -4.25
N ASP A 503 -12.21 0.21 -3.43
CA ASP A 503 -11.38 -1.00 -3.55
C ASP A 503 -11.53 -1.70 -4.90
N LEU A 504 -12.74 -1.70 -5.47
CA LEU A 504 -13.04 -2.30 -6.78
C LEU A 504 -12.55 -1.44 -7.95
N THR A 505 -12.57 -0.11 -7.81
CA THR A 505 -12.29 0.83 -8.92
C THR A 505 -10.86 1.37 -8.90
N PHE A 506 -10.24 1.50 -7.73
CA PHE A 506 -8.91 2.10 -7.54
C PHE A 506 -7.99 1.29 -6.61
N GLY A 507 -8.54 0.38 -5.81
CA GLY A 507 -7.81 -0.30 -4.75
C GLY A 507 -7.38 -1.73 -5.10
N TYR A 508 -7.15 -2.54 -4.07
CA TYR A 508 -6.55 -3.87 -4.22
C TYR A 508 -7.47 -4.92 -4.87
N LYS A 509 -8.78 -4.66 -4.93
CA LYS A 509 -9.75 -5.51 -5.63
C LYS A 509 -9.97 -5.05 -7.07
N TYR A 510 -9.16 -4.09 -7.54
CA TYR A 510 -9.10 -3.76 -8.95
C TYR A 510 -8.58 -4.97 -9.71
N VAL A 511 -9.51 -5.78 -10.18
CA VAL A 511 -9.25 -6.93 -11.04
C VAL A 511 -9.79 -6.53 -12.40
N LEU A 512 -8.87 -6.22 -13.32
CA LEU A 512 -9.16 -6.16 -14.75
C LEU A 512 -9.56 -7.56 -15.19
#